data_AF-A0A924HTJ2-F1
#
_entry.id   AF-A0A924HTJ2-F1
#
_cell.length_a   1.000
_cell.length_b   1.000
_cell.length_c   1.000
_cell.angle_alpha   90.00
_cell.angle_beta   90.00
_cell.angle_gamma   90.00
#
_symmetry.space_group_name_H-M   'P 1'
#
loop_
_entity.id
_entity.type
_entity.pdbx_description
1 polymer ?
#
loop_
_entity_poly.entity_id
_entity_poly.type
_entity_poly.pdbx_seq_one_letter_code
_entity_poly.pdbx_strand_id
1 'polypeptide(L)'
;MSTVRHRLMCRESECRLAAAEVLRAAADASDSAYLLELLAFELLLKVVFEKTTSSLAPMHHHYEKIFDALPQNTQGDVIRLAGERVGPSALTLNASGVLRDLGSNFVQLRYPFHRYSQMTELEYEQVGTKWLANGANESDAHFRYYPEELLGLTVALQTLAANHSFKPEPLGGSA
;
A
#
# COMPACT_ATOMS: atom_id res chain seq x y z
N MET A 1 -15.76 14.75 -12.29
CA MET A 1 -16.60 15.08 -11.12
C MET A 1 -16.46 13.99 -10.06
N SER A 2 -16.22 14.31 -8.80
CA SER A 2 -16.16 13.31 -7.71
C SER A 2 -17.53 12.69 -7.49
N THR A 3 -17.62 11.37 -7.64
CA THR A 3 -18.86 10.62 -7.38
C THR A 3 -19.14 10.50 -5.88
N VAL A 4 -20.37 10.14 -5.49
CA VAL A 4 -20.71 9.76 -4.10
C VAL A 4 -19.78 8.64 -3.62
N ARG A 5 -19.52 7.66 -4.49
CA ARG A 5 -18.61 6.54 -4.24
C ARG A 5 -17.21 7.03 -3.86
N HIS A 6 -16.62 7.94 -4.63
CA HIS A 6 -15.29 8.48 -4.32
C HIS A 6 -15.24 9.19 -2.97
N ARG A 7 -16.28 9.97 -2.63
CA ARG A 7 -16.38 10.62 -1.31
C ARG A 7 -16.46 9.62 -0.17
N LEU A 8 -17.24 8.55 -0.33
CA LEU A 8 -17.33 7.49 0.67
C LEU A 8 -16.00 6.76 0.86
N MET A 9 -15.29 6.46 -0.23
CA MET A 9 -13.98 5.79 -0.16
C MET A 9 -12.93 6.67 0.53
N CYS A 10 -12.87 7.98 0.21
CA CYS A 10 -11.98 8.91 0.91
C CYS A 10 -12.31 9.02 2.40
N ARG A 11 -13.59 9.20 2.75
CA ARG A 11 -14.02 9.26 4.16
C ARG A 11 -13.69 7.98 4.91
N GLU A 12 -13.92 6.82 4.30
CA GLU A 12 -13.59 5.54 4.92
C GLU A 12 -12.08 5.42 5.14
N SER A 13 -11.26 5.82 4.16
CA SER A 13 -9.79 5.87 4.31
C SER A 13 -9.37 6.73 5.51
N GLU A 14 -9.94 7.93 5.66
CA GLU A 14 -9.70 8.82 6.81
C GLU A 14 -10.08 8.15 8.14
N CYS A 15 -11.26 7.51 8.22
CA CYS A 15 -11.68 6.76 9.41
C CYS A 15 -10.70 5.63 9.76
N ARG A 16 -10.15 4.94 8.77
CA ARG A 16 -9.18 3.84 8.99
C ARG A 16 -7.85 4.36 9.50
N LEU A 17 -7.35 5.47 8.98
CA LEU A 17 -6.13 6.11 9.49
C LEU A 17 -6.32 6.57 10.94
N ALA A 18 -7.42 7.24 11.25
CA ALA A 18 -7.72 7.67 12.62
C ALA A 18 -7.81 6.47 13.59
N ALA A 19 -8.42 5.36 13.16
CA ALA A 19 -8.48 4.14 13.97
C ALA A 19 -7.10 3.49 14.16
N ALA A 20 -6.25 3.48 13.11
CA ALA A 20 -4.88 3.01 13.21
C ALA A 20 -4.08 3.82 14.23
N GLU A 21 -4.19 5.16 14.19
CA GLU A 21 -3.54 6.06 15.14
C GLU A 21 -3.95 5.77 16.60
N VAL A 22 -5.24 5.54 16.84
CA VAL A 22 -5.74 5.16 18.18
C VAL A 22 -5.11 3.85 18.66
N LEU A 23 -5.01 2.84 17.80
CA LEU A 23 -4.39 1.55 18.14
C LEU A 23 -2.89 1.69 18.41
N ARG A 24 -2.17 2.49 17.60
CA ARG A 24 -0.75 2.79 17.83
C ARG A 24 -0.55 3.51 19.17
N ALA A 25 -1.39 4.48 19.48
CA ALA A 25 -1.34 5.22 20.75
C ALA A 25 -1.64 4.32 21.96
N ALA A 26 -2.47 3.29 21.77
CA ALA A 26 -2.74 2.28 22.79
C ALA A 26 -1.61 1.24 22.94
N ALA A 27 -0.51 1.37 22.19
CA ALA A 27 0.58 0.38 22.12
C ALA A 27 0.07 -1.03 21.81
N ASP A 28 -0.95 -1.14 20.96
CA ASP A 28 -1.42 -2.43 20.46
C ASP A 28 -0.26 -3.17 19.77
N ALA A 29 0.03 -4.38 20.23
CA ALA A 29 1.16 -5.18 19.76
C ALA A 29 0.81 -6.05 18.53
N SER A 30 -0.41 -5.94 18.01
CA SER A 30 -0.86 -6.71 16.85
C SER A 30 -0.62 -5.96 15.54
N ASP A 31 -0.84 -6.63 14.41
CA ASP A 31 -0.78 -6.02 13.08
C ASP A 31 -2.02 -5.17 12.74
N SER A 32 -2.97 -5.01 13.67
CA SER A 32 -4.27 -4.37 13.40
C SER A 32 -4.14 -2.94 12.90
N ALA A 33 -3.28 -2.12 13.52
CA ALA A 33 -3.05 -0.74 13.07
C ALA A 33 -2.50 -0.70 11.64
N TYR A 34 -1.53 -1.56 11.34
CA TYR A 34 -0.92 -1.65 10.02
C TYR A 34 -1.91 -2.15 8.95
N LEU A 35 -2.76 -3.12 9.28
CA LEU A 35 -3.83 -3.58 8.38
C LEU A 35 -4.85 -2.47 8.06
N LEU A 36 -5.13 -1.57 9.01
CA LEU A 36 -5.99 -0.40 8.78
C LEU A 36 -5.29 0.63 7.89
N GLU A 37 -3.99 0.88 8.09
CA GLU A 37 -3.17 1.74 7.22
C GLU A 37 -3.17 1.21 5.77
N LEU A 38 -2.97 -0.11 5.57
CA LEU A 38 -3.03 -0.76 4.25
C LEU A 38 -4.40 -0.60 3.59
N LEU A 39 -5.49 -0.75 4.35
CA LEU A 39 -6.84 -0.56 3.81
C LEU A 39 -7.10 0.89 3.42
N ALA A 40 -6.65 1.84 4.24
CA ALA A 40 -6.76 3.26 3.93
C ALA A 40 -6.03 3.61 2.63
N PHE A 41 -4.80 3.09 2.48
CA PHE A 41 -4.01 3.19 1.26
C PHE A 41 -4.74 2.58 0.04
N GLU A 42 -5.26 1.36 0.15
CA GLU A 42 -5.96 0.68 -0.94
C GLU A 42 -7.16 1.51 -1.44
N LEU A 43 -7.96 2.06 -0.53
CA LEU A 43 -9.11 2.89 -0.90
C LEU A 43 -8.68 4.12 -1.70
N LEU A 44 -7.61 4.79 -1.30
CA LEU A 44 -7.09 5.96 -1.99
C LEU A 44 -6.49 5.61 -3.35
N LEU A 45 -5.74 4.51 -3.44
CA LEU A 45 -5.19 4.00 -4.70
C LEU A 45 -6.31 3.71 -5.70
N LYS A 46 -7.40 3.08 -5.24
CA LYS A 46 -8.58 2.82 -6.06
C LYS A 46 -9.31 4.10 -6.46
N VAL A 47 -9.41 5.11 -5.59
CA VAL A 47 -9.99 6.42 -5.95
C VAL A 47 -9.18 7.10 -7.05
N VAL A 48 -7.85 7.15 -6.90
CA VAL A 48 -6.97 7.74 -7.91
C VAL A 48 -7.10 6.98 -9.23
N PHE A 49 -7.07 5.64 -9.19
CA PHE A 49 -7.31 4.80 -10.37
C PHE A 49 -8.63 5.11 -11.08
N GLU A 50 -9.75 5.13 -10.35
CA GLU A 50 -11.06 5.39 -10.94
C GLU A 50 -11.15 6.79 -11.54
N LYS A 51 -10.49 7.77 -10.93
CA LYS A 51 -10.46 9.16 -11.41
C LYS A 51 -9.60 9.34 -12.66
N THR A 52 -8.49 8.62 -12.79
CA THR A 52 -7.55 8.82 -13.91
C THR A 52 -7.85 7.95 -15.12
N THR A 53 -8.48 6.78 -14.91
CA THR A 53 -8.78 5.82 -15.99
C THR A 53 -10.23 5.85 -16.44
N SER A 54 -11.11 6.55 -15.71
CA SER A 54 -12.56 6.51 -15.89
C SER A 54 -13.16 5.09 -15.85
N SER A 55 -12.44 4.13 -15.24
CA SER A 55 -12.83 2.73 -15.11
C SER A 55 -12.98 2.36 -13.64
N LEU A 56 -13.84 1.39 -13.32
CA LEU A 56 -13.95 0.90 -11.94
C LEU A 56 -12.66 0.21 -11.51
N ALA A 57 -12.21 0.47 -10.28
CA ALA A 57 -11.00 -0.17 -9.78
C ALA A 57 -11.22 -1.69 -9.60
N PRO A 58 -10.19 -2.51 -9.85
CA PRO A 58 -10.24 -3.95 -9.58
C PRO A 58 -10.56 -4.26 -8.11
N MET A 59 -11.25 -5.37 -7.86
CA MET A 59 -11.64 -5.81 -6.51
C MET A 59 -10.55 -6.57 -5.75
N HIS A 60 -9.43 -6.91 -6.39
CA HIS A 60 -8.32 -7.61 -5.76
C HIS A 60 -7.38 -6.67 -4.97
N HIS A 61 -6.48 -7.26 -4.18
CA HIS A 61 -5.48 -6.56 -3.35
C HIS A 61 -4.07 -6.53 -3.97
N HIS A 62 -3.95 -6.82 -5.27
CA HIS A 62 -2.68 -6.70 -6.01
C HIS A 62 -2.37 -5.23 -6.31
N TYR A 63 -1.78 -4.53 -5.33
CA TYR A 63 -1.52 -3.09 -5.41
C TYR A 63 -0.59 -2.72 -6.56
N GLU A 64 0.40 -3.56 -6.83
CA GLU A 64 1.32 -3.40 -7.95
C GLU A 64 0.56 -3.38 -9.29
N LYS A 65 -0.43 -4.28 -9.47
CA LYS A 65 -1.22 -4.32 -10.71
C LYS A 65 -2.14 -3.12 -10.87
N ILE A 66 -2.72 -2.63 -9.77
CA ILE A 66 -3.58 -1.44 -9.83
C ILE A 66 -2.72 -0.21 -10.14
N PHE A 67 -1.53 -0.11 -9.54
CA PHE A 67 -0.59 0.97 -9.76
C PHE A 67 -0.03 0.97 -11.20
N ASP A 68 0.39 -0.19 -11.70
CA ASP A 68 0.92 -0.35 -13.06
C ASP A 68 -0.12 0.01 -14.13
N ALA A 69 -1.41 -0.11 -13.81
CA ALA A 69 -2.51 0.25 -14.68
C ALA A 69 -2.89 1.75 -14.63
N LEU A 70 -2.26 2.55 -13.77
CA LEU A 70 -2.40 4.02 -13.80
C LEU A 70 -1.68 4.61 -15.02
N PRO A 71 -2.10 5.78 -15.52
CA PRO A 71 -1.31 6.53 -16.49
C PRO A 71 0.11 6.80 -15.97
N GLN A 72 1.12 6.72 -16.83
CA GLN A 72 2.53 6.88 -16.44
C GLN A 72 2.80 8.19 -15.69
N ASN A 73 2.17 9.29 -16.13
CA ASN A 73 2.27 10.58 -15.46
C ASN A 73 1.75 10.51 -14.01
N THR A 74 0.64 9.81 -13.79
CA THR A 74 0.08 9.60 -12.45
C THR A 74 0.99 8.71 -11.60
N GLN A 75 1.57 7.64 -12.16
CA GLN A 75 2.55 6.82 -11.46
C GLN A 75 3.74 7.66 -11.00
N GLY A 76 4.30 8.47 -11.92
CA GLY A 76 5.40 9.39 -11.63
C GLY A 76 5.05 10.39 -10.53
N ASP A 77 3.85 10.96 -10.56
CA ASP A 77 3.38 11.88 -9.51
C ASP A 77 3.25 11.21 -8.14
N VAL A 78 2.73 9.98 -8.07
CA VAL A 78 2.64 9.23 -6.82
C VAL A 78 4.04 9.01 -6.23
N ILE A 79 4.97 8.49 -7.03
CA ILE A 79 6.33 8.18 -6.55
C ILE A 79 7.08 9.45 -6.15
N ARG A 80 6.95 10.53 -6.94
CA ARG A 80 7.57 11.81 -6.63
C ARG A 80 7.04 12.39 -5.32
N LEU A 81 5.72 12.49 -5.16
CA LEU A 81 5.09 13.04 -3.95
C LEU A 81 5.39 12.18 -2.71
N ALA A 82 5.40 10.86 -2.86
CA ALA A 82 5.78 9.96 -1.77
C ALA A 82 7.25 10.16 -1.39
N GLY A 83 8.15 10.24 -2.37
CA GLY A 83 9.58 10.48 -2.17
C GLY A 83 9.90 11.84 -1.55
N GLU A 84 9.16 12.89 -1.89
CA GLU A 84 9.26 14.21 -1.23
C GLU A 84 8.98 14.12 0.29
N ARG A 85 8.14 13.17 0.71
CA ARG A 85 7.77 12.99 2.12
C ARG A 85 8.74 12.11 2.90
N VAL A 86 9.25 11.03 2.29
CA VAL A 86 9.99 9.96 2.99
C VAL A 86 11.48 9.92 2.63
N GLY A 87 11.91 10.68 1.63
CA GLY A 87 13.29 10.68 1.14
C GLY A 87 13.65 9.42 0.35
N PRO A 88 14.96 9.15 0.15
CA PRO A 88 15.42 7.92 -0.49
C PRO A 88 14.95 6.68 0.26
N SER A 89 14.26 5.76 -0.42
CA SER A 89 13.64 4.59 0.20
C SER A 89 13.54 3.42 -0.79
N ALA A 90 13.00 2.27 -0.37
CA ALA A 90 12.79 1.13 -1.28
C ALA A 90 11.83 1.49 -2.43
N LEU A 91 11.00 2.51 -2.26
CA LEU A 91 10.05 2.97 -3.26
C LEU A 91 10.74 3.53 -4.52
N THR A 92 11.86 4.24 -4.39
CA THR A 92 12.56 4.83 -5.54
C THR A 92 13.37 3.80 -6.33
N LEU A 93 13.79 2.71 -5.67
CA LEU A 93 14.57 1.63 -6.27
C LEU A 93 13.68 0.53 -6.86
N ASN A 94 12.56 0.22 -6.19
CA ASN A 94 11.71 -0.92 -6.52
C ASN A 94 10.26 -0.74 -6.04
N ALA A 95 9.56 0.27 -6.56
CA ALA A 95 8.15 0.52 -6.23
C ALA A 95 7.25 -0.73 -6.40
N SER A 96 7.43 -1.49 -7.49
CA SER A 96 6.65 -2.70 -7.76
C SER A 96 6.84 -3.77 -6.67
N GLY A 97 8.08 -3.95 -6.18
CA GLY A 97 8.36 -4.87 -5.07
C GLY A 97 7.70 -4.42 -3.76
N VAL A 98 7.80 -3.14 -3.42
CA VAL A 98 7.16 -2.57 -2.23
C VAL A 98 5.64 -2.78 -2.29
N LEU A 99 4.98 -2.39 -3.39
CA LEU A 99 3.54 -2.53 -3.55
C LEU A 99 3.06 -3.99 -3.49
N ARG A 100 3.85 -4.91 -4.04
CA ARG A 100 3.56 -6.35 -3.98
C ARG A 100 3.63 -6.87 -2.55
N ASP A 101 4.65 -6.47 -1.80
CA ASP A 101 4.80 -6.86 -0.39
C ASP A 101 3.66 -6.27 0.46
N LEU A 102 3.29 -5.00 0.26
CA LEU A 102 2.15 -4.36 0.93
C LEU A 102 0.82 -5.11 0.65
N GLY A 103 0.55 -5.48 -0.61
CA GLY A 103 -0.64 -6.23 -0.99
C GLY A 103 -0.66 -7.65 -0.41
N SER A 104 0.50 -8.30 -0.39
CA SER A 104 0.70 -9.60 0.24
C SER A 104 0.44 -9.55 1.75
N ASN A 105 0.97 -8.53 2.43
CA ASN A 105 0.77 -8.32 3.86
C ASN A 105 -0.72 -8.15 4.22
N PHE A 106 -1.46 -7.36 3.45
CA PHE A 106 -2.90 -7.14 3.68
C PHE A 106 -3.69 -8.47 3.72
N VAL A 107 -3.28 -9.43 2.90
CA VAL A 107 -3.90 -10.76 2.88
C VAL A 107 -3.40 -11.62 4.02
N GLN A 108 -2.08 -11.76 4.16
CA GLN A 108 -1.45 -12.77 4.99
C GLN A 108 -1.43 -12.43 6.48
N LEU A 109 -1.30 -11.16 6.86
CA LEU A 109 -1.25 -10.73 8.27
C LEU A 109 -2.60 -10.83 8.99
N ARG A 110 -3.70 -11.09 8.27
CA ARG A 110 -5.00 -11.42 8.90
C ARG A 110 -4.99 -12.80 9.55
N TYR A 111 -4.18 -13.72 9.02
CA TYR A 111 -4.05 -15.09 9.48
C TYR A 111 -2.58 -15.54 9.41
N PRO A 112 -1.68 -14.91 10.17
CA PRO A 112 -0.24 -15.13 10.05
C PRO A 112 0.15 -16.59 10.35
N PHE A 113 -0.65 -17.28 11.17
CA PHE A 113 -0.47 -18.70 11.48
C PHE A 113 -0.59 -19.62 10.25
N HIS A 114 -1.29 -19.23 9.18
CA HIS A 114 -1.39 -20.07 7.97
C HIS A 114 -0.02 -20.36 7.36
N ARG A 115 0.89 -19.37 7.40
CA ARG A 115 2.27 -19.51 6.91
C ARG A 115 3.07 -20.55 7.70
N TYR A 116 2.73 -20.75 8.96
CA TYR A 116 3.43 -21.66 9.87
C TYR A 116 2.64 -22.95 10.14
N SER A 117 1.54 -23.18 9.40
CA SER A 117 0.58 -24.27 9.66
C SER A 117 1.16 -25.68 9.58
N GLN A 118 2.31 -25.85 8.92
CA GLN A 118 3.01 -27.13 8.77
C GLN A 118 4.21 -27.28 9.70
N MET A 119 4.47 -26.27 10.55
CA MET A 119 5.60 -26.29 11.49
C MET A 119 5.16 -26.84 12.85
N THR A 120 6.07 -27.54 13.49
CA THR A 120 6.02 -27.81 14.93
C THR A 120 6.33 -26.52 15.72
N GLU A 121 5.95 -26.50 17.00
CA GLU A 121 6.26 -25.37 17.90
C GLU A 121 7.77 -25.11 17.97
N LEU A 122 8.59 -26.16 18.09
CA LEU A 122 10.05 -26.06 18.10
C LEU A 122 10.61 -25.46 16.80
N GLU A 123 10.05 -25.83 15.65
CA GLU A 123 10.46 -25.26 14.36
C GLU A 123 10.09 -23.78 14.27
N TYR A 124 8.90 -23.41 14.76
CA TYR A 124 8.41 -22.04 14.77
C TYR A 124 9.28 -21.14 15.66
N GLU A 125 9.61 -21.58 16.88
CA GLU A 125 10.51 -20.87 17.81
C GLU A 125 11.89 -20.58 17.19
N GLN A 126 12.35 -21.45 16.29
CA GLN A 126 13.65 -21.31 15.63
C GLN A 126 13.64 -20.38 14.41
N VAL A 127 12.47 -19.97 13.89
CA VAL A 127 12.38 -19.18 12.65
C VAL A 127 13.19 -17.89 12.76
N GLY A 128 12.96 -17.11 13.82
CA GLY A 128 13.65 -15.84 14.06
C GLY A 128 15.15 -16.04 14.25
N THR A 129 15.53 -17.01 15.08
CA THR A 129 16.95 -17.32 15.35
C THR A 129 17.69 -17.77 14.10
N LYS A 130 17.07 -18.60 13.25
CA LYS A 130 17.65 -19.03 11.97
C LYS A 130 17.81 -17.86 11.00
N TRP A 131 16.82 -16.98 10.91
CA TRP A 131 16.92 -15.78 10.08
C TRP A 131 18.05 -14.86 10.53
N LEU A 132 18.17 -14.62 11.84
CA LEU A 132 19.29 -13.86 12.42
C LEU A 132 20.64 -14.53 12.16
N ALA A 133 20.74 -15.86 12.34
CA ALA A 133 21.96 -16.62 12.09
C ALA A 133 22.39 -16.58 10.61
N ASN A 134 21.43 -16.42 9.69
CA ASN A 134 21.67 -16.27 8.26
C ASN A 134 21.91 -14.80 7.84
N GLY A 135 22.16 -13.91 8.79
CA GLY A 135 22.51 -12.51 8.51
C GLY A 135 21.33 -11.55 8.44
N ALA A 136 20.12 -12.00 8.80
CA ALA A 136 18.92 -11.17 8.82
C ALA A 136 18.63 -10.45 7.48
N ASN A 137 18.91 -11.11 6.36
CA ASN A 137 18.67 -10.53 5.04
C ASN A 137 17.19 -10.19 4.89
N GLU A 138 16.90 -8.94 4.54
CA GLU A 138 15.53 -8.48 4.28
C GLU A 138 14.87 -9.31 3.18
N SER A 139 15.64 -9.75 2.18
CA SER A 139 15.16 -10.62 1.09
C SER A 139 14.45 -11.89 1.59
N ASP A 140 14.84 -12.38 2.76
CA ASP A 140 14.40 -13.65 3.33
C ASP A 140 13.28 -13.45 4.36
N ALA A 141 12.95 -12.19 4.70
CA ALA A 141 11.87 -11.87 5.61
C ALA A 141 10.51 -12.28 5.02
N HIS A 142 9.73 -13.03 5.80
CA HIS A 142 8.39 -13.47 5.42
C HIS A 142 7.42 -12.29 5.22
N PHE A 143 7.57 -11.24 6.01
CA PHE A 143 6.78 -10.03 5.98
C PHE A 143 7.73 -8.84 5.99
N ARG A 144 7.55 -7.91 5.06
CA ARG A 144 8.29 -6.65 5.00
C ARG A 144 7.28 -5.52 5.04
N TYR A 145 7.40 -4.66 6.06
CA TYR A 145 6.32 -3.74 6.44
C TYR A 145 6.35 -2.38 5.73
N TYR A 146 7.52 -1.88 5.34
CA TYR A 146 7.68 -0.59 4.65
C TYR A 146 6.78 0.55 5.20
N PRO A 147 6.79 0.82 6.53
CA PRO A 147 5.84 1.75 7.14
C PRO A 147 6.00 3.19 6.62
N GLU A 148 7.24 3.63 6.38
CA GLU A 148 7.51 4.95 5.81
C GLU A 148 7.01 5.05 4.37
N GLU A 149 7.29 4.05 3.53
CA GLU A 149 6.80 4.03 2.15
C GLU A 149 5.27 3.99 2.10
N LEU A 150 4.62 3.21 2.97
CA LEU A 150 3.15 3.19 3.08
C LEU A 150 2.60 4.58 3.47
N LEU A 151 3.23 5.26 4.43
CA LEU A 151 2.88 6.62 4.80
C LEU A 151 3.05 7.59 3.62
N GLY A 152 4.21 7.57 2.95
CA GLY A 152 4.51 8.42 1.80
C GLY A 152 3.51 8.22 0.65
N LEU A 153 3.23 6.96 0.31
CA LEU A 153 2.24 6.59 -0.71
C LEU A 153 0.83 7.07 -0.33
N THR A 154 0.44 6.90 0.93
CA THR A 154 -0.89 7.31 1.41
C THR A 154 -1.06 8.83 1.30
N VAL A 155 -0.07 9.60 1.75
CA VAL A 155 -0.10 11.08 1.68
C VAL A 155 -0.11 11.57 0.22
N ALA A 156 0.69 10.94 -0.65
CA ALA A 156 0.69 11.24 -2.07
C ALA A 156 -0.69 11.01 -2.68
N LEU A 157 -1.32 9.86 -2.41
CA LEU A 157 -2.63 9.53 -2.94
C LEU A 157 -3.75 10.41 -2.37
N GLN A 158 -3.68 10.84 -1.10
CA GLN A 158 -4.60 11.83 -0.54
C GLN A 158 -4.55 13.14 -1.34
N THR A 159 -3.34 13.61 -1.66
CA THR A 159 -3.11 14.84 -2.43
C THR A 159 -3.71 14.71 -3.85
N LEU A 160 -3.45 13.59 -4.52
CA LEU A 160 -3.96 13.34 -5.88
C LEU A 160 -5.48 13.12 -5.89
N ALA A 161 -6.03 12.48 -4.86
CA ALA A 161 -7.46 12.29 -4.71
C ALA A 161 -8.18 13.62 -4.44
N ALA A 162 -7.55 14.58 -3.76
CA ALA A 162 -8.11 15.91 -3.53
C ALA A 162 -8.07 16.81 -4.79
N ASN A 163 -7.00 16.71 -5.59
CA ASN A 163 -6.79 17.57 -6.75
C ASN A 163 -7.61 17.12 -7.98
N HIS A 164 -8.52 17.99 -8.42
CA HIS A 164 -9.52 17.67 -9.46
C HIS A 164 -9.07 17.93 -10.91
N SER A 165 -7.76 18.07 -11.18
CA SER A 165 -7.26 18.53 -12.49
C SER A 165 -6.10 17.70 -13.01
N PHE A 166 -6.40 16.47 -13.45
CA PHE A 166 -5.51 15.73 -14.34
C PHE A 166 -6.02 15.91 -15.76
N LYS A 167 -5.26 16.65 -16.58
CA LYS A 167 -5.52 16.74 -18.02
C LYS A 167 -5.29 15.34 -18.62
N PRO A 168 -6.29 14.71 -19.24
CA PRO A 168 -6.01 13.53 -20.04
C PRO A 168 -5.07 13.94 -21.18
N GLU A 169 -4.07 13.10 -21.48
CA GLU A 169 -3.30 13.25 -22.71
C GLU A 169 -4.26 13.30 -23.90
N PRO A 170 -4.06 14.19 -24.88
CA PRO A 170 -4.80 14.12 -26.12
C PRO A 170 -4.45 12.77 -26.76
N LEU A 171 -5.47 11.93 -26.96
CA LEU A 171 -5.35 10.73 -27.78
C LEU A 171 -4.64 11.14 -29.07
N GLY A 172 -3.41 10.63 -29.25
CA GLY A 172 -2.60 10.89 -30.41
C GLY A 172 -3.42 10.60 -31.66
N GLY A 173 -3.77 11.66 -32.38
CA GLY A 173 -4.22 11.55 -33.75
C GLY A 173 -3.06 11.04 -34.58
N SER A 174 -3.10 9.75 -34.91
CA SER A 174 -2.35 9.22 -36.04
C SER A 174 -3.26 9.35 -37.28
N ALA A 175 -2.70 10.03 -38.27
CA ALA A 175 -3.24 10.29 -39.60
C ALA A 175 -3.57 9.02 -40.39
#